data_AF-A0A7W6PRM1-F1
#
_entry.id   AF-A0A7W6PRM1-F1
#
_cell.length_a   1.000
_cell.length_b   1.000
_cell.length_c   1.000
_cell.angle_alpha   90.00
_cell.angle_beta   90.00
_cell.angle_gamma   90.00
#
_symmetry.space_group_name_H-M   'P 1'
#
loop_
_entity.id
_entity.type
_entity.pdbx_description
1 polymer ?
#
loop_
_entity_poly.entity_id
_entity_poly.type
_entity_poly.pdbx_seq_one_letter_code
_entity_poly.pdbx_strand_id
1 'polypeptide(L)' 'MSDPRDPSEQPPMPAPTWVPEPPIEEPEPDRLPDEEPVPNPDETRDPPMQVR' A
#
# COMPACT_ATOMS: atom_id res chain seq x y z
N MET A 1 -50.42 17.87 -3.31
CA MET A 1 -49.22 17.76 -4.14
C MET A 1 -48.10 17.36 -3.20
N SER A 2 -47.43 16.22 -3.43
CA SER A 2 -46.27 15.79 -2.63
C SER A 2 -45.08 16.73 -2.90
N ASP A 3 -44.27 17.04 -1.88
CA ASP A 3 -43.08 17.90 -2.03
C ASP A 3 -41.97 17.12 -2.76
N PRO A 4 -41.50 17.56 -3.94
CA PRO A 4 -40.45 16.88 -4.70
C PRO A 4 -39.09 16.75 -3.99
N ARG A 5 -38.92 17.44 -2.85
CA ARG A 5 -37.70 17.42 -2.04
C ARG A 5 -37.78 16.49 -0.84
N ASP A 6 -38.90 15.77 -0.67
CA ASP A 6 -39.05 14.81 0.42
C ASP A 6 -38.16 13.58 0.14
N PRO A 7 -37.09 13.36 0.92
CA PRO A 7 -36.18 12.23 0.70
C PRO A 7 -36.82 10.88 1.09
N SER A 8 -37.99 10.88 1.75
CA SER A 8 -38.66 9.67 2.23
C SER A 8 -39.32 8.84 1.11
N GLU A 9 -39.56 9.43 -0.06
CA GLU A 9 -40.15 8.70 -1.20
C GLU A 9 -39.13 7.86 -1.97
N GLN A 10 -37.82 7.99 -1.67
CA GLN A 10 -36.80 7.23 -2.39
C GLN A 10 -36.61 5.84 -1.78
N PRO A 11 -36.81 4.75 -2.55
CA PRO A 11 -36.53 3.40 -2.05
C PRO A 11 -35.06 3.28 -1.66
N PRO A 12 -34.72 2.49 -0.63
CA PRO A 12 -33.33 2.24 -0.29
C PRO A 12 -32.61 1.61 -1.49
N MET A 13 -31.41 2.10 -1.77
CA MET A 13 -30.58 1.54 -2.84
C MET A 13 -30.26 0.07 -2.53
N PRO A 14 -30.25 -0.82 -3.54
CA PRO A 14 -29.84 -2.20 -3.34
C PRO A 14 -28.38 -2.27 -2.91
N ALA A 15 -28.05 -3.29 -2.11
CA ALA A 15 -26.66 -3.56 -1.77
C ALA A 15 -25.84 -3.88 -3.05
N PRO A 16 -24.59 -3.42 -3.13
CA PRO A 16 -23.71 -3.79 -4.23
C PRO A 16 -23.46 -5.31 -4.22
N THR A 17 -23.50 -5.93 -5.40
CA THR A 17 -23.22 -7.37 -5.59
C THR A 17 -21.73 -7.69 -5.67
N TRP A 18 -20.87 -6.67 -5.68
CA TRP A 18 -19.43 -6.82 -5.84
C TRP A 18 -18.80 -7.37 -4.55
N VAL A 19 -18.03 -8.44 -4.67
CA VAL A 19 -17.17 -8.95 -3.61
C VAL A 19 -15.77 -8.39 -3.84
N PRO A 20 -15.14 -7.70 -2.87
CA PRO A 20 -13.78 -7.22 -3.00
C PRO A 20 -12.84 -8.36 -3.36
N GLU A 21 -11.97 -8.13 -4.33
CA GLU A 21 -10.90 -9.06 -4.64
C GLU A 21 -9.98 -9.20 -3.41
N PRO A 22 -9.34 -10.36 -3.21
CA PRO A 22 -8.33 -10.48 -2.18
C PRO A 22 -7.23 -9.43 -2.38
N PRO A 23 -6.59 -8.94 -1.31
CA PRO A 23 -5.45 -8.04 -1.43
C PRO A 23 -4.39 -8.67 -2.33
N ILE A 24 -3.90 -7.89 -3.31
CA ILE A 24 -2.74 -8.28 -4.10
C ILE A 24 -1.47 -7.91 -3.34
N GLU A 25 -0.40 -8.68 -3.57
CA GLU A 25 0.92 -8.37 -3.03
C GLU A 25 1.50 -7.13 -3.73
N GLU A 26 2.23 -6.31 -2.98
CA GLU A 26 2.99 -5.20 -3.56
C GLU A 26 4.16 -5.76 -4.39
N PRO A 27 4.49 -5.13 -5.53
CA PRO A 27 5.67 -5.53 -6.30
C PRO A 27 6.95 -5.26 -5.50
N GLU A 28 7.97 -6.10 -5.71
CA GLU A 28 9.30 -5.84 -5.16
C GLU A 28 9.87 -4.52 -5.70
N PRO A 29 10.57 -3.72 -4.87
CA PRO A 29 11.20 -2.49 -5.32
C PRO A 29 12.40 -2.76 -6.24
N ASP A 30 12.60 -1.88 -7.23
CA ASP A 30 13.81 -1.87 -8.06
C ASP A 30 15.02 -1.41 -7.23
N ARG A 31 15.70 -2.35 -6.57
CA ARG A 31 16.85 -2.03 -5.72
C ARG A 31 18.06 -1.61 -6.54
N LEU A 32 18.67 -0.49 -6.15
CA LEU A 32 19.96 -0.07 -6.69
C LEU A 32 21.11 -0.74 -5.93
N PRO A 33 22.30 -0.93 -6.54
CA PRO A 33 23.46 -1.54 -5.86
C PRO A 33 23.94 -0.80 -4.61
N ASP A 34 23.66 0.50 -4.51
CA ASP A 34 23.98 1.36 -3.35
C ASP A 34 22.96 1.24 -2.20
N GLU A 35 21.82 0.57 -2.42
CA GLU A 35 20.85 0.25 -1.37
C GLU A 35 21.17 -1.08 -0.65
N GLU A 36 22.22 -1.80 -1.07
CA GLU A 36 22.71 -2.94 -0.30
C GLU A 36 23.24 -2.47 1.06
N PRO A 37 22.71 -2.99 2.19
CA PRO A 37 23.18 -2.57 3.50
C PRO A 37 24.66 -2.94 3.64
N VAL A 38 25.49 -1.94 3.96
CA VAL A 38 26.90 -2.18 4.28
C VAL A 38 26.97 -2.83 5.67
N PRO A 39 27.70 -3.95 5.85
CA PRO A 39 27.86 -4.58 7.15
C PRO A 39 28.43 -3.61 8.19
N ASN A 40 27.99 -3.74 9.44
CA ASN A 40 28.62 -3.00 10.53
C ASN A 40 30.08 -3.44 10.70
N PRO A 41 30.98 -2.59 11.24
CA PRO A 41 32.40 -2.91 11.38
C PRO A 41 32.71 -4.13 12.25
N ASP A 42 31.76 -4.56 13.08
CA ASP A 42 31.84 -5.75 13.94
C ASP A 42 31.27 -7.01 13.27
N GLU A 43 30.52 -6.88 12.18
CA GLU A 43 29.93 -8.00 11.44
C GLU A 43 30.95 -8.68 10.51
N THR A 44 32.06 -8.00 10.19
CA THR A 44 33.18 -8.54 9.42
C THR A 44 34.51 -8.29 10.13
N ARG A 45 35.56 -9.04 9.76
CA ARG A 45 36.94 -8.79 10.24
C ARG A 45 37.68 -7.78 9.37
N ASP A 46 37.01 -7.27 8.35
CA ASP A 46 37.56 -6.32 7.41
C ASP A 46 37.50 -4.91 8.00
N PRO A 47 38.46 -4.02 7.69
CA PRO A 47 38.40 -2.63 8.13
C PRO A 47 37.14 -1.95 7.57
N PRO A 48 36.57 -0.95 8.27
CA PRO A 48 35.37 -0.26 7.83
C PRO A 48 35.57 0.37 6.45
N MET A 49 34.67 0.10 5.50
CA MET A 49 34.66 0.80 4.22
C MET A 49 34.26 2.25 4.45
N GLN A 50 35.15 3.20 4.15
CA GLN A 50 34.78 4.61 4.13
C GLN A 50 34.05 4.91 2.82
N VAL A 51 32.77 5.29 2.93
CA VAL A 51 32.03 5.90 1.83
C VAL A 51 32.69 7.26 1.57
N ARG A 52 33.22 7.47 0.37
CA ARG A 52 33.89 8.72 -0.03
C ARG A 52 32.89 9.79 -0.43
#